data_AF-A0A443RSZ3-F1
#
_entry.id   AF-A0A443RSZ3-F1
#
_cell.length_a   1.000
_cell.length_b   1.000
_cell.length_c   1.000
_cell.angle_alpha   90.00
_cell.angle_beta   90.00
_cell.angle_gamma   90.00
#
_symmetry.space_group_name_H-M   'P 1'
#
loop_
_entity.id
_entity.type
_entity.pdbx_description
1 polymer ?
#
loop_
_entity_poly.entity_id
_entity_poly.type
_entity_poly.pdbx_seq_one_letter_code
_entity_poly.pdbx_strand_id
1 'polypeptide(L)'
;LIEIKCSPHLKLLLCSVYAPICTPLAVIIHPCRSLCQSARNGCESIMKQYGHEWPINLDCARFPQKNNGQICIDVEKKQSTLRTTKRPTFRKKNNRNNSNVVSNVRLTK
;
A
#
# COMPACT_ATOMS: atom_id res chain seq x y z
N LEU A 1 4.11 9.08 21.60
CA LEU A 1 3.47 8.77 20.30
C LEU A 1 3.62 7.30 19.89
N ILE A 2 4.83 6.72 19.92
CA ILE A 2 5.03 5.30 19.54
C ILE A 2 4.21 4.36 20.44
N GLU A 3 4.25 4.55 21.77
CA GLU A 3 3.47 3.73 22.72
C GLU A 3 1.95 3.94 22.61
N ILE A 4 1.53 5.13 22.16
CA ILE A 4 0.11 5.46 21.92
C ILE A 4 -0.41 4.72 20.68
N LYS A 5 0.48 4.25 19.79
CA LYS A 5 0.14 3.48 18.57
C LYS A 5 -0.89 4.16 17.67
N CYS A 6 -0.81 5.49 17.57
CA CYS A 6 -1.68 6.32 16.72
C CYS A 6 -1.66 5.95 15.23
N SER A 7 -0.56 5.36 14.75
CA SER A 7 -0.47 4.76 13.43
C SER A 7 0.49 3.56 13.46
N PRO A 8 0.15 2.43 12.81
CA PRO A 8 1.06 1.30 12.69
C PRO A 8 2.30 1.63 11.85
N HIS A 9 2.25 2.72 11.08
CA HIS A 9 3.33 3.14 10.17
C HIS A 9 4.33 4.10 10.82
N LEU A 10 4.01 4.66 12.00
CA LEU A 10 4.84 5.70 12.62
C LEU A 10 6.23 5.18 12.98
N LYS A 11 6.33 3.99 13.58
CA LYS A 11 7.62 3.41 13.98
C LYS A 11 8.53 3.22 12.77
N LEU A 12 7.98 2.68 11.67
CA LEU A 12 8.74 2.47 10.44
C LEU A 12 9.22 3.81 9.84
N LEU A 13 8.33 4.82 9.76
CA LEU A 13 8.70 6.16 9.30
C LEU A 13 9.88 6.72 10.10
N LEU A 14 9.78 6.71 11.44
CA LEU A 14 10.81 7.27 12.31
C LEU A 14 12.14 6.54 12.17
N CYS A 15 12.13 5.21 12.13
CA CYS A 15 13.34 4.43 11.90
C CYS A 15 13.97 4.75 10.53
N SER A 16 13.18 4.85 9.46
CA SER A 16 13.71 5.18 8.12
C SER A 16 14.32 6.58 8.03
N VAL A 17 13.86 7.54 8.85
CA VAL A 17 14.38 8.92 8.85
C VAL A 17 15.59 9.08 9.76
N TYR A 18 15.52 8.55 10.98
CA TYR A 18 16.52 8.80 12.02
C TYR A 18 17.55 7.68 12.19
N ALA A 19 17.24 6.47 11.73
CA ALA A 19 18.11 5.30 11.79
C ALA A 19 18.20 4.62 10.41
N PRO A 20 18.69 5.33 9.37
CA PRO A 20 18.79 4.77 8.03
C PRO A 20 19.78 3.60 7.99
N ILE A 21 19.56 2.69 7.04
CA ILE A 21 20.46 1.57 6.78
C ILE A 21 21.75 2.12 6.16
N CYS A 22 22.90 1.70 6.68
CA CYS A 22 24.20 2.02 6.09
C CYS A 22 24.47 1.09 4.91
N THR A 23 24.55 1.64 3.70
CA THR A 23 25.00 0.92 2.50
C THR A 23 26.48 1.21 2.23
N PRO A 24 27.25 0.29 1.60
CA PRO A 24 28.66 0.53 1.26
C PRO A 24 28.89 1.76 0.36
N LEU A 25 27.85 2.17 -0.38
CA LEU A 25 27.87 3.34 -1.26
C LEU A 25 27.44 4.64 -0.54
N ALA A 26 27.22 4.60 0.77
CA ALA A 26 26.72 5.71 1.60
C ALA A 26 25.41 6.35 1.08
N VAL A 27 24.62 5.59 0.32
CA VAL A 27 23.32 6.05 -0.17
C VAL A 27 22.28 5.86 0.94
N ILE A 28 21.59 6.95 1.28
CA ILE A 28 20.46 6.95 2.23
C ILE A 28 19.17 6.73 1.45
N ILE A 29 18.40 5.70 1.85
CA ILE A 29 17.08 5.42 1.29
C ILE A 29 16.02 6.05 2.18
N HIS A 30 15.32 7.06 1.66
CA HIS A 30 14.23 7.73 2.37
C HIS A 30 12.93 6.90 2.37
N PRO A 31 12.01 7.16 3.32
CA PRO A 31 10.66 6.62 3.26
C PRO A 31 9.90 7.17 2.04
N CYS A 32 9.00 6.39 1.47
CA CYS A 32 8.09 6.88 0.45
C CYS A 32 7.07 7.86 1.05
N ARG A 33 6.58 8.80 0.24
CA ARG A 33 5.55 9.79 0.64
C ARG A 33 4.28 9.14 1.21
N SER A 34 3.85 8.02 0.65
CA SER A 34 2.70 7.22 1.11
C SER A 34 2.85 6.73 2.55
N LEU A 35 4.04 6.25 2.92
CA LEU A 35 4.34 5.80 4.27
C LEU A 35 4.25 6.98 5.26
N CYS A 36 4.85 8.12 4.90
CA CYS A 36 4.79 9.33 5.71
C CYS A 36 3.34 9.81 5.92
N GLN A 37 2.56 9.91 4.85
CA GLN A 37 1.16 10.33 4.93
C GLN A 37 0.35 9.41 5.83
N SER A 38 0.57 8.09 5.75
CA SER A 38 -0.14 7.12 6.57
C SER A 38 0.22 7.23 8.07
N ALA A 39 1.46 7.61 8.39
CA ALA A 39 1.86 7.93 9.76
C ALA A 39 1.28 9.27 10.24
N ARG A 40 1.37 10.32 9.40
CA ARG A 40 0.86 11.66 9.69
C ARG A 40 -0.64 11.66 9.97
N ASN A 41 -1.43 10.99 9.13
CA ASN A 41 -2.89 10.93 9.26
C ASN A 41 -3.35 10.37 10.62
N GLY A 42 -2.62 9.42 11.20
CA GLY A 42 -2.96 8.86 12.51
C GLY A 42 -2.46 9.69 13.69
N CYS A 43 -1.34 10.41 13.53
CA CYS A 43 -0.59 10.93 14.67
C CYS A 43 -0.51 12.46 14.75
N GLU A 44 -0.79 13.20 13.66
CA GLU A 44 -0.69 14.66 13.65
C GLU A 44 -1.68 15.32 14.62
N SER A 45 -2.94 14.89 14.63
CA SER A 45 -3.95 15.44 15.54
C SER A 45 -3.57 15.25 17.01
N ILE A 46 -3.03 14.08 17.35
CA ILE A 46 -2.57 13.76 18.71
C ILE A 46 -1.39 14.67 19.09
N MET A 47 -0.41 14.87 18.21
CA MET A 47 0.69 15.81 18.52
C MET A 47 0.17 17.22 18.79
N LYS A 48 -0.77 17.70 17.97
CA LYS A 48 -1.36 19.03 18.14
C LYS A 48 -2.09 19.18 19.47
N GLN A 49 -2.79 18.13 19.93
CA GLN A 49 -3.44 18.12 21.24
C GLN A 49 -2.44 18.27 22.40
N TYR A 50 -1.21 17.78 22.24
CA TYR A 50 -0.13 17.96 23.22
C TYR A 50 0.74 19.21 22.93
N GLY A 51 0.28 20.12 22.07
CA GLY A 51 0.96 21.39 21.79
C GLY A 51 2.16 21.28 20.84
N HIS A 52 2.27 20.20 20.06
CA HIS A 52 3.34 19.99 19.10
C HIS A 52 2.81 19.94 17.66
N GLU A 53 3.45 20.66 16.76
CA GLU A 53 3.15 20.59 15.33
C GLU A 53 3.83 19.40 14.66
N TRP A 54 3.35 19.02 13.47
CA TRP A 54 4.03 18.02 12.66
C TRP A 54 5.37 18.58 12.16
N PRO A 55 6.51 17.97 12.51
CA PRO A 55 7.80 18.62 12.35
C PRO A 55 8.25 18.64 10.88
N ILE A 56 8.99 19.68 10.50
CA ILE A 56 9.39 19.95 9.10
C ILE A 56 10.30 18.87 8.49
N ASN A 57 11.05 18.13 9.32
CA ASN A 57 11.86 17.01 8.88
C ASN A 57 11.03 15.74 8.61
N LEU A 58 9.76 15.71 9.02
CA LEU A 58 8.79 14.69 8.66
C LEU A 58 7.75 15.20 7.65
N ASP A 59 7.94 16.37 7.04
CA ASP A 59 7.03 16.85 6.01
C ASP A 59 7.02 15.89 4.80
N CYS A 60 5.85 15.29 4.54
CA CYS A 60 5.67 14.28 3.52
C CYS A 60 5.93 14.79 2.10
N ALA A 61 5.86 16.10 1.86
CA ALA A 61 6.20 16.69 0.57
C ALA A 61 7.68 16.46 0.20
N ARG A 62 8.57 16.34 1.21
CA ARG A 62 10.01 16.14 1.03
C ARG A 62 10.39 14.72 0.60
N PHE A 63 9.48 13.77 0.76
CA PHE A 63 9.72 12.36 0.44
C PHE A 63 9.31 12.01 -0.99
N PRO A 64 10.04 11.08 -1.64
CA PRO A 64 9.76 10.67 -3.01
C PRO A 64 8.44 9.90 -3.13
N GLN A 65 7.80 10.01 -4.30
CA GLN A 65 6.70 9.13 -4.67
C GLN A 65 7.23 7.86 -5.33
N LYS A 66 6.60 6.72 -5.04
CA LYS A 66 7.01 5.41 -5.55
C LYS A 66 7.08 5.33 -7.08
N ASN A 67 6.31 6.16 -7.80
CA ASN A 67 6.22 6.14 -9.26
C ASN A 67 7.29 7.01 -9.96
N ASN A 68 8.14 7.71 -9.22
CA ASN A 68 9.04 8.72 -9.77
C ASN A 68 10.45 8.17 -10.09
N GLY A 69 10.60 6.83 -10.17
CA GLY A 69 11.88 6.18 -10.46
C GLY A 69 12.91 6.23 -9.32
N GLN A 70 12.58 6.84 -8.18
CA GLN A 70 13.41 6.86 -6.98
C GLN A 70 13.03 5.70 -6.04
N ILE A 71 14.03 4.96 -5.56
CA ILE A 71 13.85 3.88 -4.59
C ILE A 71 13.53 4.49 -3.22
N CYS A 72 12.49 4.00 -2.56
CA CYS A 72 12.08 4.45 -1.24
C CYS A 72 11.42 3.31 -0.43
N ILE A 73 11.40 3.47 0.90
CA ILE A 73 10.85 2.47 1.84
C ILE A 73 9.34 2.69 1.98
N ASP A 74 8.54 1.64 1.73
CA ASP A 74 7.10 1.64 1.95
C ASP A 74 6.66 0.29 2.53
N VAL A 75 5.44 0.23 3.05
CA VAL A 75 4.80 -1.04 3.38
C VAL A 75 4.32 -1.73 2.11
N GLU A 76 4.48 -3.05 2.05
CA GLU A 76 3.81 -3.85 1.03
C GLU A 76 2.30 -3.72 1.20
N LYS A 77 1.68 -2.99 0.28
CA LYS A 77 0.25 -3.11 0.08
C LYS A 77 0.06 -4.49 -0.54
N LYS A 78 -0.29 -5.50 0.28
CA LYS A 78 -0.91 -6.71 -0.25
C LYS A 78 -1.99 -6.21 -1.17
N GLN A 79 -1.82 -6.46 -2.47
CA GLN A 79 -2.85 -6.18 -3.44
C GLN A 79 -4.01 -7.08 -3.02
N SER A 80 -4.95 -6.56 -2.23
CA SER A 80 -6.33 -6.87 -2.54
C SER A 80 -6.44 -6.53 -4.01
N THR A 81 -6.50 -7.57 -4.83
CA THR A 81 -7.00 -7.53 -6.18
C THR A 81 -8.46 -7.07 -6.14
N LEU A 82 -8.68 -5.82 -5.74
CA LEU A 82 -9.76 -4.99 -6.26
C LEU A 82 -9.16 -4.18 -7.41
N ARG A 83 -8.67 -4.91 -8.42
CA ARG A 83 -9.13 -4.55 -9.75
C ARG A 83 -10.64 -4.72 -9.67
N THR A 84 -11.39 -3.63 -9.50
CA THR A 84 -12.70 -3.57 -10.12
C THR A 84 -12.45 -3.62 -11.62
N THR A 85 -12.19 -4.81 -12.15
CA THR A 85 -12.75 -5.15 -13.44
C THR A 85 -14.22 -4.89 -13.26
N LYS A 86 -14.75 -3.84 -13.91
CA LYS A 86 -16.15 -3.88 -14.31
C LYS A 86 -16.31 -5.24 -14.97
N ARG A 87 -16.97 -6.16 -14.27
CA ARG A 87 -17.43 -7.42 -14.84
C ARG A 87 -18.15 -7.02 -16.13
N PRO A 88 -17.75 -7.50 -17.33
CA PRO A 88 -18.63 -7.38 -18.45
C PRO A 88 -19.91 -8.08 -18.01
N THR A 89 -21.01 -7.34 -17.89
CA THR A 89 -22.32 -7.93 -17.65
C THR A 89 -22.63 -8.73 -18.90
N PHE A 90 -22.29 -10.02 -18.89
CA PHE A 90 -22.78 -10.96 -19.89
C PHE A 90 -24.28 -11.10 -19.61
N ARG A 91 -25.06 -10.27 -20.32
CA ARG A 91 -26.52 -10.30 -20.31
C ARG A 91 -26.91 -11.68 -20.83
N LYS A 92 -27.39 -12.57 -19.95
CA LYS A 92 -28.03 -13.83 -20.35
C LYS A 92 -29.20 -13.48 -21.27
N LYS A 93 -28.99 -13.57 -22.59
CA LYS A 93 -30.10 -13.70 -23.54
C LYS A 93 -30.65 -15.11 -23.32
N ASN A 94 -31.80 -15.16 -22.67
CA ASN A 94 -32.64 -16.33 -22.65
C ASN A 94 -33.03 -16.63 -24.10
N ASN A 95 -32.50 -17.72 -24.67
CA ASN A 95 -33.11 -18.31 -25.84
C ASN A 95 -33.18 -19.82 -25.64
N ARG A 96 -34.42 -20.29 -25.62
CA ARG A 96 -34.81 -21.70 -25.62
C ARG A 96 -34.23 -22.41 -26.86
N ASN A 97 -34.25 -23.74 -26.77
CA ASN A 97 -34.10 -24.77 -27.83
C ASN A 97 -32.74 -25.49 -27.71
N ASN A 98 -32.62 -26.65 -27.06
CA ASN A 98 -33.14 -28.01 -27.32
C ASN A 98 -31.99 -28.94 -27.75
N SER A 99 -32.03 -30.16 -27.21
CA SER A 99 -31.36 -31.40 -27.61
C SER A 99 -29.93 -31.71 -27.14
N ASN A 100 -29.90 -32.54 -26.09
CA ASN A 100 -29.06 -33.74 -25.89
C ASN A 100 -27.92 -33.98 -26.87
N VAL A 101 -26.68 -34.07 -26.36
CA VAL A 101 -25.73 -35.15 -26.72
C VAL A 101 -24.88 -35.51 -25.51
N VAL A 102 -25.07 -36.72 -24.99
CA VAL A 102 -24.17 -37.43 -24.08
C VAL A 102 -22.93 -37.84 -24.86
N SER A 103 -21.72 -37.65 -24.31
CA SER A 103 -20.54 -38.46 -24.68
C SER A 103 -19.46 -38.43 -23.60
N ASN A 104 -19.25 -39.59 -22.98
CA ASN A 104 -18.12 -39.95 -22.11
C ASN A 104 -16.84 -40.15 -22.93
N VAL A 105 -15.67 -39.71 -22.44
CA VAL A 105 -14.35 -40.32 -22.74
C VAL A 105 -13.38 -40.01 -21.57
N ARG A 106 -13.24 -40.91 -20.59
CA ARG A 106 -12.16 -41.91 -20.39
C ARG A 106 -10.75 -41.33 -20.18
N LEU A 107 -10.28 -41.38 -18.93
CA LEU A 107 -8.85 -41.31 -18.60
C LEU A 107 -8.15 -42.61 -19.04
N THR A 108 -7.09 -42.45 -19.80
CA THR A 108 -6.02 -43.43 -20.06
C THR A 108 -4.74 -42.60 -20.12
N LYS A 109 -3.64 -42.88 -19.42
CA LYS A 109 -3.19 -44.04 -18.67
C LYS A 109 -2.16 -43.54 -17.65
#